data_AF-A0A517SD49-F1
#
_entry.id   AF-A0A517SD49-F1
#
_cell.length_a   1.000
_cell.length_b   1.000
_cell.length_c   1.000
_cell.angle_alpha   90.00
_cell.angle_beta   90.00
_cell.angle_gamma   90.00
#
_symmetry.space_group_name_H-M   'P 1'
#
loop_
_entity.id
_entity.type
_entity.pdbx_description
1 polymer ?
#
loop_
_entity_poly.entity_id
_entity_poly.type
_entity_poly.pdbx_seq_one_letter_code
_entity_poly.pdbx_strand_id
1 'polypeptide(L)'
;MDLPNQIKLILFLCLAMPVAWLASEFQARRGLRIALGCCAIGMCYAVAAGVGSFERFNSKAWYGSASKGLIDTTLLELEAGNTGKVIEALKSLHSKFEPTYENRARYDHLVNEYIVRLGHRPEERLGPTDPLSRKDARAMESKP
;
A
#
# COMPACT_ATOMS: atom_id res chain seq x y z
N MET A 1 -7.29 -17.70 -8.35
CA MET A 1 -7.08 -16.71 -7.27
C MET A 1 -8.40 -16.48 -6.58
N ASP A 2 -8.53 -16.92 -5.33
CA ASP A 2 -9.74 -16.68 -4.55
C ASP A 2 -9.79 -15.23 -4.06
N LEU A 3 -10.78 -14.48 -4.53
CA LEU A 3 -11.05 -13.15 -4.02
C LEU A 3 -11.55 -13.24 -2.56
N PRO A 4 -11.11 -12.33 -1.67
CA PRO A 4 -11.66 -12.22 -0.32
C PRO A 4 -13.19 -12.05 -0.37
N ASN A 5 -13.91 -12.69 0.55
CA ASN A 5 -15.37 -12.65 0.59
C ASN A 5 -15.94 -11.21 0.68
N GLN A 6 -15.21 -10.30 1.31
CA GLN A 6 -15.56 -8.87 1.36
C GLN A 6 -15.54 -8.21 -0.03
N ILE A 7 -14.53 -8.50 -0.86
CA ILE A 7 -14.42 -7.95 -2.21
C ILE A 7 -15.54 -8.51 -3.08
N LYS A 8 -15.84 -9.81 -2.96
CA LYS A 8 -16.98 -10.43 -3.65
C LYS A 8 -18.30 -9.73 -3.29
N LEU A 9 -18.53 -9.43 -2.00
CA LEU A 9 -19.73 -8.74 -1.54
C LEU A 9 -19.82 -7.30 -2.06
N ILE A 10 -18.71 -6.54 -2.05
CA ILE A 10 -18.68 -5.18 -2.60
C ILE A 10 -18.98 -5.19 -4.10
N LEU A 11 -18.33 -6.07 -4.87
CA LEU A 11 -18.58 -6.21 -6.31
C LEU A 11 -20.03 -6.60 -6.59
N PHE A 12 -20.57 -7.53 -5.81
CA PHE A 12 -21.96 -7.93 -5.90
C PHE A 12 -22.91 -6.75 -5.65
N LEU A 13 -22.70 -5.97 -4.59
CA LEU A 13 -23.49 -4.77 -4.30
C LEU A 13 -23.38 -3.70 -5.39
N CYS A 14 -22.17 -3.46 -5.90
CA CYS A 14 -21.93 -2.53 -7.00
C CYS A 14 -22.68 -2.91 -8.29
N LEU A 15 -22.92 -4.21 -8.52
CA LEU A 15 -23.69 -4.68 -9.67
C LEU A 15 -25.19 -4.77 -9.38
N ALA A 16 -25.55 -5.29 -8.21
CA ALA A 16 -26.93 -5.54 -7.82
C ALA A 16 -27.71 -4.23 -7.60
N MET A 17 -27.07 -3.18 -7.07
CA MET A 17 -27.75 -1.93 -6.76
C MET A 17 -28.19 -1.14 -8.02
N PRO A 18 -27.37 -0.98 -9.08
CA PRO A 18 -27.83 -0.43 -10.36
C PRO A 18 -28.92 -1.26 -11.02
N VAL A 19 -28.84 -2.59 -10.95
CA VAL A 19 -29.85 -3.50 -11.50
C VAL A 19 -31.17 -3.37 -10.73
N ALA A 20 -31.13 -3.30 -9.41
CA ALA A 20 -32.30 -3.09 -8.56
C ALA A 20 -32.92 -1.70 -8.80
N TRP A 21 -32.11 -0.67 -9.00
CA TRP A 21 -32.58 0.65 -9.42
C TRP A 21 -33.28 0.61 -10.77
N LEU A 22 -32.68 -0.05 -11.78
CA LEU A 22 -33.29 -0.21 -13.10
C LEU A 22 -34.61 -1.00 -13.03
N ALA A 23 -34.66 -2.06 -12.22
CA ALA A 23 -35.87 -2.84 -11.99
C ALA A 23 -36.98 -1.99 -11.31
N SER A 24 -36.61 -1.03 -10.47
CA SER A 24 -37.56 -0.11 -9.83
C SER A 24 -38.22 0.88 -10.80
N GLU A 25 -37.64 1.08 -11.99
CA GLU A 25 -38.21 1.94 -13.05
C GLU A 25 -39.55 1.40 -13.57
N PHE A 26 -39.74 0.08 -13.49
CA PHE A 26 -40.97 -0.61 -13.91
C PHE A 26 -42.07 -0.59 -12.84
N GLN A 27 -41.81 0.00 -11.66
CA GLN A 27 -42.79 0.13 -10.59
C GLN A 27 -43.29 1.58 -10.47
N ALA A 28 -44.57 1.76 -10.16
CA ALA A 28 -45.20 3.08 -9.99
C ALA A 28 -44.73 3.86 -8.73
N ARG A 29 -43.89 3.25 -7.88
CA ARG A 29 -43.44 3.81 -6.60
C ARG A 29 -42.29 4.80 -6.79
N ARG A 30 -42.65 6.07 -7.08
CA ARG A 30 -41.70 7.17 -7.29
C ARG A 30 -40.64 7.33 -6.19
N GLY A 31 -41.04 7.19 -4.93
CA GLY A 31 -40.12 7.35 -3.79
C GLY A 31 -39.01 6.29 -3.76
N LEU A 32 -39.34 5.03 -4.08
CA LEU A 32 -38.38 3.93 -4.09
C LEU A 32 -37.29 4.16 -5.15
N ARG A 33 -37.68 4.64 -6.33
CA ARG A 33 -36.79 4.94 -7.46
C ARG A 33 -35.77 6.02 -7.12
N ILE A 34 -36.22 7.11 -6.48
CA ILE A 34 -35.35 8.21 -6.06
C ILE A 34 -34.38 7.71 -4.99
N ALA A 35 -34.87 6.99 -3.98
CA ALA A 35 -34.02 6.45 -2.91
C ALA A 35 -32.95 5.51 -3.47
N LEU A 36 -33.31 4.55 -4.34
CA LEU A 36 -32.38 3.63 -4.98
C LEU A 36 -31.35 4.36 -5.86
N GLY A 37 -31.77 5.40 -6.59
CA GLY A 37 -30.88 6.20 -7.42
C GLY A 37 -29.85 6.96 -6.59
N CYS A 38 -30.28 7.59 -5.49
CA CYS A 38 -29.39 8.25 -4.55
C CYS A 38 -28.41 7.26 -3.89
N CYS A 39 -28.88 6.07 -3.50
CA CYS A 39 -28.02 5.02 -2.96
C CYS A 39 -26.97 4.56 -3.97
N ALA A 40 -27.35 4.35 -5.25
CA ALA A 40 -26.43 3.94 -6.29
C ALA A 40 -25.31 4.98 -6.52
N ILE A 41 -25.68 6.26 -6.63
CA ILE A 41 -24.71 7.36 -6.77
C ILE A 41 -23.79 7.44 -5.54
N GLY A 42 -24.37 7.37 -4.34
CA GLY A 42 -23.63 7.38 -3.08
C GLY A 42 -22.64 6.21 -2.99
N MET A 43 -23.02 5.03 -3.47
CA MET A 43 -22.16 3.85 -3.48
C MET A 43 -20.98 4.00 -4.46
N CYS A 44 -21.21 4.57 -5.65
CA CYS A 44 -20.12 4.89 -6.59
C CYS A 44 -19.11 5.85 -5.94
N TYR A 45 -19.59 6.89 -5.26
CA TYR A 45 -18.73 7.84 -4.55
C TYR A 45 -17.96 7.17 -3.40
N ALA A 46 -18.64 6.34 -2.61
CA ALA A 46 -18.02 5.61 -1.49
C ALA A 46 -16.90 4.69 -1.96
N VAL A 47 -17.09 3.97 -3.07
CA VAL A 47 -16.05 3.11 -3.65
C VAL A 47 -14.87 3.93 -4.12
N ALA A 48 -15.09 5.03 -4.86
CA ALA A 48 -14.02 5.91 -5.31
C ALA A 48 -13.22 6.52 -4.14
N ALA A 49 -13.93 7.01 -3.11
CA ALA A 49 -13.31 7.55 -1.91
C ALA A 49 -12.53 6.48 -1.13
N GLY A 50 -13.08 5.26 -1.05
CA GLY A 50 -12.43 4.10 -0.42
C GLY A 50 -11.13 3.71 -1.12
N VAL A 51 -11.17 3.53 -2.43
CA VAL A 51 -9.98 3.20 -3.24
C VAL A 51 -8.92 4.29 -3.13
N GLY A 52 -9.29 5.55 -3.30
CA GLY A 52 -8.35 6.68 -3.19
C GLY A 52 -7.75 6.82 -1.80
N SER A 53 -8.53 6.53 -0.75
CA SER A 53 -8.01 6.51 0.63
C SER A 53 -7.03 5.36 0.83
N PHE A 54 -7.36 4.17 0.35
CA PHE A 54 -6.52 2.98 0.49
C PHE A 54 -5.17 3.14 -0.22
N GLU A 55 -5.18 3.72 -1.42
CA GLU A 55 -3.96 4.05 -2.15
C GLU A 55 -3.08 5.04 -1.38
N ARG A 56 -3.68 6.11 -0.83
CA ARG A 56 -2.96 7.08 0.01
C ARG A 56 -2.39 6.45 1.29
N PHE A 57 -3.14 5.57 1.95
CA PHE A 57 -2.65 4.85 3.13
C PHE A 57 -1.51 3.91 2.79
N ASN A 58 -1.63 3.16 1.69
CA ASN A 58 -0.59 2.26 1.23
C ASN A 58 0.71 3.01 0.89
N SER A 59 0.62 4.15 0.19
CA SER A 59 1.80 4.98 -0.07
C SER A 59 2.42 5.51 1.22
N LYS A 60 1.62 6.00 2.17
CA LYS A 60 2.13 6.53 3.45
C LYS A 60 2.79 5.46 4.31
N ALA A 61 2.22 4.26 4.36
CA ALA A 61 2.76 3.14 5.13
C ALA A 61 4.14 2.74 4.60
N TRP A 62 4.28 2.65 3.28
CA TRP A 62 5.52 2.26 2.63
C TRP A 62 6.65 3.30 2.83
N TYR A 63 6.36 4.58 2.64
CA TYR A 63 7.33 5.65 2.93
C TYR A 63 7.71 5.68 4.40
N GLY A 64 6.75 5.49 5.31
CA GLY A 64 6.98 5.47 6.74
C GLY A 64 7.91 4.34 7.17
N SER A 65 7.67 3.12 6.67
CA SER A 65 8.50 1.94 6.97
C SER A 65 9.93 2.11 6.44
N ALA A 66 10.09 2.50 5.17
CA ALA A 66 11.40 2.74 4.57
C ALA A 66 12.16 3.85 5.32
N SER A 67 11.52 4.98 5.62
CA SER A 67 12.16 6.10 6.33
C SER A 67 12.60 5.70 7.74
N LYS A 68 11.73 4.98 8.47
CA LYS A 68 12.07 4.47 9.80
C LYS A 68 13.32 3.61 9.74
N GLY A 69 13.32 2.64 8.83
CA GLY A 69 14.44 1.74 8.68
C GLY A 69 15.73 2.43 8.20
N LEU A 70 15.64 3.51 7.42
CA LEU A 70 16.80 4.34 7.08
C LEU A 70 17.39 4.97 8.34
N ILE A 71 16.55 5.58 9.19
CA ILE A 71 16.95 6.25 10.42
C ILE A 71 17.55 5.25 11.41
N ASP A 72 16.85 4.15 11.67
CA ASP A 72 17.27 3.15 12.67
C ASP A 72 18.63 2.53 12.30
N THR A 73 18.83 2.11 11.05
CA THR A 73 20.12 1.54 10.60
C THR A 73 21.23 2.59 10.61
N THR A 74 20.92 3.84 10.26
CA THR A 74 21.90 4.94 10.32
C THR A 74 22.35 5.20 11.75
N LEU A 75 21.41 5.25 12.69
CA LEU A 75 21.71 5.47 14.11
C LEU A 75 22.58 4.33 14.65
N LEU A 76 22.20 3.07 14.39
CA LEU A 76 22.95 1.89 14.82
C LEU A 76 24.41 1.91 14.33
N GLU A 77 24.63 2.23 13.05
CA GLU A 77 25.97 2.26 12.48
C GLU A 77 26.81 3.46 12.98
N LEU A 78 26.17 4.61 13.24
CA LEU A 78 26.84 5.74 13.86
C LEU A 78 27.26 5.44 15.30
N GLU A 79 26.39 4.78 16.08
CA GLU A 79 26.70 4.32 17.44
C GLU A 79 27.82 3.28 17.46
N ALA A 80 27.91 2.43 16.43
CA ALA A 80 29.00 1.47 16.25
C ALA A 80 30.32 2.11 15.77
N GLY A 81 30.36 3.43 15.53
CA GLY A 81 31.55 4.15 15.06
C GLY A 81 31.85 3.98 13.57
N ASN A 82 30.92 3.41 12.79
CA ASN A 82 31.08 3.16 11.35
C ASN A 82 30.75 4.39 10.48
N THR A 83 31.05 5.60 10.96
CA THR A 83 30.68 6.87 10.33
C THR A 83 31.10 6.97 8.86
N GLY A 84 32.27 6.44 8.50
CA GLY A 84 32.75 6.44 7.11
C GLY A 84 31.83 5.65 6.16
N LYS A 85 31.40 4.45 6.57
CA LYS A 85 30.50 3.59 5.79
C LYS A 85 29.12 4.23 5.63
N VAL A 86 28.61 4.83 6.71
CA VAL A 86 27.33 5.57 6.69
C VAL A 86 27.37 6.73 5.71
N ILE A 87 28.43 7.54 5.73
CA ILE A 87 28.60 8.67 4.81
C ILE A 87 28.65 8.20 3.35
N GLU A 88 29.40 7.13 3.06
CA GLU A 88 29.50 6.57 1.71
C GLU A 88 28.13 6.05 1.22
N ALA A 89 27.44 5.28 2.06
CA ALA A 89 26.13 4.74 1.74
C ALA A 89 25.08 5.85 1.54
N LEU A 90 25.10 6.89 2.38
CA LEU A 90 24.21 8.06 2.24
C LEU A 90 24.50 8.86 0.98
N LYS A 91 25.78 9.08 0.63
CA LYS A 91 26.16 9.75 -0.63
C LYS A 91 25.63 8.99 -1.83
N SER A 92 25.74 7.67 -1.81
CA SER A 92 25.21 6.85 -2.91
C SER A 92 23.68 6.87 -2.96
N LEU A 93 23.00 6.81 -1.81
CA LEU A 93 21.55 6.96 -1.72
C LEU A 93 21.12 8.31 -2.32
N HIS A 94 21.77 9.40 -1.92
CA HIS A 94 21.51 10.75 -2.42
C HIS A 94 21.72 10.86 -3.93
N SER A 95 22.80 10.29 -4.47
CA SER A 95 23.10 10.34 -5.91
C SER A 95 22.06 9.61 -6.78
N LYS A 96 21.34 8.64 -6.22
CA LYS A 96 20.32 7.85 -6.93
C LYS A 96 18.90 8.34 -6.64
N PHE A 97 18.72 9.20 -5.65
CA PHE A 97 17.42 9.68 -5.22
C PHE A 97 16.98 10.85 -6.10
N GLU A 98 16.24 10.55 -7.15
CA GLU A 98 15.57 11.54 -8.00
C GLU A 98 14.05 11.50 -7.74
N PRO A 99 13.52 12.34 -6.83
CA PRO A 99 12.11 12.33 -6.51
C PRO A 99 11.30 12.89 -7.69
N THR A 100 10.71 12.00 -8.49
CA THR A 100 9.71 12.34 -9.49
C THR A 100 8.35 11.78 -9.07
N TYR A 101 7.27 12.43 -9.51
CA TYR A 101 5.90 12.04 -9.13
C TYR A 101 5.57 10.61 -9.56
N GLU A 102 6.17 10.15 -10.67
CA GLU A 102 5.99 8.82 -11.24
C GLU A 102 6.88 7.74 -10.59
N ASN A 103 8.03 8.11 -10.01
CA ASN A 103 9.04 7.14 -9.57
C ASN A 103 9.05 6.93 -8.04
N ARG A 104 7.94 7.29 -7.37
CA ARG A 104 7.75 7.15 -5.92
C ARG A 104 8.01 5.73 -5.42
N ALA A 105 7.68 4.72 -6.23
CA ALA A 105 7.82 3.30 -5.89
C ALA A 105 9.28 2.81 -5.75
N ARG A 106 10.30 3.63 -6.07
CA ARG A 106 11.71 3.19 -6.03
C ARG A 106 12.45 3.54 -4.74
N TYR A 107 11.91 4.41 -3.90
CA TYR A 107 12.54 4.83 -2.64
C TYR A 107 12.86 3.67 -1.69
N ASP A 108 11.94 2.75 -1.42
CA ASP A 108 12.20 1.57 -0.56
C ASP A 108 13.30 0.68 -1.13
N HIS A 109 13.37 0.52 -2.46
CA HIS A 109 14.48 -0.21 -3.09
C HIS A 109 15.83 0.47 -2.81
N LEU A 110 15.90 1.79 -2.94
CA LEU A 110 17.12 2.54 -2.64
C LEU A 110 17.50 2.45 -1.14
N VAL A 111 16.50 2.47 -0.27
CA VAL A 111 16.66 2.38 1.19
C VAL A 111 17.03 0.95 1.61
N ASN A 112 16.62 -0.08 0.89
CA ASN A 112 17.05 -1.46 1.08
C ASN A 112 18.47 -1.69 0.55
N GLU A 113 18.84 -1.11 -0.59
CA GLU A 113 20.24 -1.08 -1.05
C GLU A 113 21.15 -0.43 -0.01
N TYR A 114 20.70 0.66 0.62
CA TYR A 114 21.42 1.34 1.69
C TYR A 114 21.70 0.40 2.88
N ILE A 115 20.69 -0.35 3.36
CA ILE A 115 20.92 -1.37 4.40
C ILE A 115 21.98 -2.35 3.96
N VAL A 116 21.76 -2.96 2.79
CA VAL A 116 22.54 -4.12 2.38
C VAL A 116 24.01 -3.75 2.27
N ARG A 117 24.32 -2.50 1.88
CA ARG A 117 25.68 -1.95 1.90
C ARG A 117 26.28 -1.79 3.29
N LEU A 118 25.46 -1.56 4.30
CA LEU A 118 25.88 -1.54 5.70
C LEU A 118 25.94 -2.95 6.33
N GLY A 119 25.55 -3.99 5.59
CA GLY A 119 25.66 -5.39 6.02
C GLY A 119 24.48 -5.93 6.82
N HIS A 120 23.38 -5.18 6.90
CA HIS A 120 22.14 -5.60 7.58
C HIS A 120 21.15 -6.26 6.61
N ARG A 121 20.12 -6.95 7.12
CA ARG A 121 19.07 -7.52 6.28
C ARG A 121 17.83 -6.62 6.23
N PRO A 122 17.24 -6.34 5.05
CA PRO A 122 15.98 -5.60 4.93
C PRO A 122 14.84 -6.17 5.77
N GLU A 123 14.81 -7.48 5.93
CA GLU A 123 13.80 -8.20 6.72
C GLU A 123 13.84 -7.86 8.21
N GLU A 124 15.00 -7.47 8.76
CA GLU A 124 15.13 -7.05 10.16
C GLU A 124 14.43 -5.72 10.44
N ARG A 125 14.06 -4.94 9.40
CA ARG A 125 13.21 -3.76 9.52
C ARG A 125 11.73 -4.09 9.66
N LEU A 126 11.30 -5.19 9.04
CA LEU A 126 9.89 -5.56 8.93
C LEU A 126 9.52 -6.36 10.19
N GLY A 127 9.08 -5.67 11.24
CA GLY A 127 8.51 -6.35 12.40
C GLY A 127 7.41 -7.36 11.99
N PRO A 128 7.07 -8.35 12.83
CA PRO A 128 6.17 -9.47 12.48
C PRO A 128 4.74 -9.08 12.05
N THR A 129 4.40 -7.79 12.14
CA THR A 129 3.14 -7.19 11.73
C THR A 129 3.15 -6.58 10.33
N ASP A 130 4.30 -6.51 9.63
CA ASP A 130 4.36 -5.91 8.29
C ASP A 130 3.77 -6.87 7.22
N PRO A 131 2.75 -6.44 6.43
CA PRO A 131 2.15 -7.26 5.40
C PRO A 131 3.13 -7.67 4.27
N LEU A 132 4.24 -6.96 4.07
CA LEU A 132 5.29 -7.34 3.11
C LEU A 132 6.14 -8.50 3.62
N SER A 133 6.52 -8.50 4.90
CA SER A 133 7.21 -9.64 5.54
C SER A 133 6.40 -10.94 5.40
N ARG A 134 5.06 -10.87 5.54
CA ARG A 134 4.20 -12.04 5.31
C ARG A 134 4.11 -12.49 3.85
N LYS A 135 4.22 -11.57 2.89
CA LYS A 135 4.22 -11.92 1.46
C LYS A 135 5.52 -12.59 1.05
N ASP A 136 6.65 -12.07 1.52
CA ASP A 136 7.98 -12.61 1.19
C ASP A 136 8.25 -13.94 1.91
N ALA A 137 7.80 -14.09 3.17
CA ALA A 137 7.84 -15.36 3.87
C ALA A 137 7.04 -16.45 3.13
N ARG A 138 5.84 -16.12 2.63
CA ARG A 138 5.04 -17.07 1.82
C ARG A 138 5.65 -17.35 0.44
N ALA A 139 6.35 -16.37 -0.15
CA ALA A 139 7.05 -16.57 -1.41
C ALA A 139 8.25 -17.53 -1.25
N MET A 140 8.99 -17.45 -0.13
CA MET A 140 10.08 -18.37 0.19
C MET A 140 9.59 -19.78 0.53
N GLU A 141 8.44 -19.91 1.21
CA GLU A 141 7.85 -21.22 1.55
C GLU A 141 7.27 -21.97 0.33
N SER A 142 7.07 -21.26 -0.80
CA SER A 142 6.53 -21.84 -2.04
C SER A 142 7.57 -22.32 -3.05
N LYS A 143 8.87 -22.19 -2.75
CA LYS A 143 9.95 -22.74 -3.59
C LYS A 143 10.38 -24.10 -3.01
N PRO A 144 10.06 -25.23 -3.69
CA PRO A 144 10.53 -26.55 -3.29
C PRO A 144 12.04 -26.69 -3.45
#